data_AF-A0A953M4X9-F1
#
_entry.id   AF-A0A953M4X9-F1
#
_cell.length_a   1.000
_cell.length_b   1.000
_cell.length_c   1.000
_cell.angle_alpha   90.00
_cell.angle_beta   90.00
_cell.angle_gamma   90.00
#
_symmetry.space_group_name_H-M   'P 1'
#
loop_
_entity.id
_entity.type
_entity.pdbx_description
1 polymer ?
#
loop_
_entity_poly.entity_id
_entity_poly.type
_entity_poly.pdbx_seq_one_letter_code
_entity_poly.pdbx_strand_id
1 'polypeptide(L)'
;MWKWIVLLVVILAVAGGGLGYLVTQGGEMEGMSFSFGAGKSEPDATPVRIEQAQTGDLVRTVSAPGSIEPRTLVKISSQVSAKVLAVPFREGDAVQAGDVILRLDPQNLVAQLESAKAGVRSEEARLDGSKADLINARLEYERFQQLVETGDA
;
A
#
# COMPACT_ATOMS: atom_id res chain seq x y z
N MET A 1 52.72 -45.66 -81.20
CA MET A 1 51.36 -46.00 -80.70
C MET A 1 51.11 -47.50 -80.49
N TRP A 2 52.05 -48.40 -80.82
CA TRP A 2 51.93 -49.86 -80.55
C TRP A 2 52.16 -50.26 -79.08
N LYS A 3 52.93 -49.47 -78.32
CA LYS A 3 53.35 -49.79 -76.94
C LYS A 3 52.20 -49.95 -75.93
N TRP A 4 51.06 -49.27 -76.13
CA TRP A 4 49.89 -49.39 -75.25
C TRP A 4 49.03 -50.62 -75.54
N ILE A 5 49.04 -51.13 -76.79
CA ILE A 5 48.30 -52.33 -77.17
C ILE A 5 48.95 -53.59 -76.58
N VAL A 6 50.29 -53.65 -76.56
CA VAL A 6 51.03 -54.77 -75.93
C VAL A 6 50.78 -54.81 -74.42
N LEU A 7 50.71 -53.66 -73.76
CA LEU A 7 50.48 -53.57 -72.32
C LEU A 7 49.07 -54.06 -71.93
N LEU A 8 48.05 -53.77 -72.76
CA LEU A 8 46.68 -54.22 -72.53
C LEU A 8 46.54 -55.74 -72.74
N VAL A 9 47.22 -56.31 -73.73
CA VAL A 9 47.24 -57.77 -73.96
C VAL A 9 47.93 -58.52 -72.82
N VAL A 10 49.01 -57.96 -72.24
CA VAL A 10 49.71 -58.58 -71.10
C VAL A 10 48.85 -58.55 -69.83
N ILE A 11 48.13 -57.45 -69.56
CA ILE A 11 47.23 -57.37 -68.40
C ILE A 11 46.06 -58.36 -68.53
N LEU A 12 45.52 -58.54 -69.73
CA LEU A 12 44.41 -59.46 -69.97
C LEU A 12 44.86 -60.94 -69.88
N ALA A 13 46.10 -61.24 -70.25
CA ALA A 13 46.70 -62.56 -70.04
C ALA A 13 46.95 -62.90 -68.56
N VAL A 14 47.35 -61.90 -67.75
CA VAL A 14 47.57 -62.07 -66.30
C VAL A 14 46.24 -62.21 -65.53
N ALA A 15 45.20 -61.47 -65.94
CA ALA A 15 43.87 -61.60 -65.34
C ALA A 15 43.17 -62.93 -65.72
N GLY A 16 43.35 -63.40 -66.96
CA GLY A 16 42.82 -64.69 -67.41
C GLY A 16 43.50 -65.89 -66.73
N GLY A 17 44.82 -65.82 -66.51
CA GLY A 17 45.57 -66.86 -65.79
C GLY A 17 45.25 -66.94 -64.29
N GLY A 18 45.01 -65.80 -63.63
CA GLY A 18 44.67 -65.74 -62.21
C GLY A 18 43.26 -66.23 -61.86
N LEU A 19 42.29 -65.99 -62.74
CA LEU A 19 40.91 -66.50 -62.59
C LEU A 19 40.77 -67.97 -63.01
N GLY A 20 41.57 -68.45 -63.96
CA GLY A 20 41.60 -69.86 -64.36
C GLY A 20 42.21 -70.78 -63.30
N TYR A 21 43.24 -70.32 -62.58
CA TYR A 21 43.90 -71.10 -61.53
C TYR A 21 43.08 -71.19 -60.23
N LEU A 22 42.23 -70.20 -59.94
CA LEU A 22 41.38 -70.17 -58.74
C LEU A 22 40.02 -70.89 -58.90
N VAL A 23 39.68 -71.39 -60.08
CA VAL A 23 38.39 -72.08 -60.34
C VAL A 23 38.55 -73.60 -60.58
N THR A 24 39.78 -74.12 -60.72
CA THR A 24 40.02 -75.57 -60.96
C THR A 24 40.47 -76.39 -59.75
N GLN A 25 40.49 -75.82 -58.53
CA GLN A 25 40.57 -76.60 -57.28
C GLN A 25 39.63 -76.01 -56.22
N GLY A 26 38.36 -76.41 -56.30
CA GLY A 26 37.42 -76.30 -55.19
C GLY A 26 37.15 -77.69 -54.60
N GLY A 27 37.25 -77.81 -53.28
CA GLY A 27 36.70 -78.94 -52.52
C GLY A 27 37.48 -79.33 -51.27
N GLU A 28 36.94 -78.93 -50.10
CA GLU A 28 37.13 -79.50 -48.73
C GLU A 28 38.44 -79.19 -47.98
N MET A 29 38.52 -78.90 -46.67
CA MET A 29 37.65 -78.38 -45.61
C MET A 29 38.58 -78.18 -44.37
N GLU A 30 38.06 -77.53 -43.31
CA GLU A 30 38.57 -77.48 -41.92
C GLU A 30 39.63 -76.45 -41.51
N GLY A 31 39.21 -75.56 -40.60
CA GLY A 31 40.03 -75.11 -39.48
C GLY A 31 40.89 -73.87 -39.65
N MET A 32 40.29 -72.68 -39.79
CA MET A 32 40.95 -71.47 -39.25
C MET A 32 39.95 -70.37 -38.89
N SER A 33 39.73 -70.23 -37.58
CA SER A 33 39.00 -69.14 -36.93
C SER A 33 39.67 -67.79 -37.18
N PHE A 34 38.92 -66.82 -37.70
CA PHE A 34 39.23 -65.39 -37.56
C PHE A 34 38.09 -64.71 -36.82
N SER A 35 38.33 -64.52 -35.52
CA SER A 35 37.58 -63.61 -34.65
C SER A 35 38.12 -62.20 -34.88
N PHE A 36 37.23 -61.25 -35.24
CA PHE A 36 37.43 -59.83 -34.97
C PHE A 36 36.09 -59.17 -34.62
N GLY A 37 35.80 -59.17 -33.31
CA GLY A 37 35.39 -57.97 -32.59
C GLY A 37 33.96 -57.47 -32.76
N ALA A 38 33.02 -58.12 -32.07
CA ALA A 38 31.87 -57.41 -31.52
C ALA A 38 32.36 -56.47 -30.40
N GLY A 39 31.85 -55.23 -30.39
CA GLY A 39 31.80 -54.41 -29.19
C GLY A 39 32.58 -53.10 -29.26
N LYS A 40 31.83 -51.99 -29.37
CA LYS A 40 31.97 -50.82 -28.50
C LYS A 40 30.63 -50.08 -28.50
N SER A 41 29.79 -50.51 -27.56
CA SER A 41 28.88 -49.69 -26.74
C SER A 41 28.67 -48.25 -27.22
N GLU A 42 27.49 -47.98 -27.79
CA GLU A 42 26.92 -46.64 -27.79
C GLU A 42 26.86 -46.13 -26.34
N PRO A 43 27.32 -44.90 -26.07
CA PRO A 43 27.17 -44.32 -24.75
C PRO A 43 25.68 -44.13 -24.47
N ASP A 44 25.23 -44.68 -23.35
CA ASP A 44 23.89 -44.50 -22.82
C ASP A 44 23.60 -42.99 -22.73
N ALA A 45 22.69 -42.52 -23.59
CA ALA A 45 22.47 -41.10 -23.79
C ALA A 45 21.71 -40.53 -22.59
N THR A 46 22.34 -39.61 -21.86
CA THR A 46 21.71 -38.94 -20.70
C THR A 46 20.45 -38.21 -21.15
N PRO A 47 19.26 -38.58 -20.66
CA PRO A 47 18.03 -37.90 -21.04
C PRO A 47 18.05 -36.46 -20.53
N VAL A 48 17.86 -35.51 -21.45
CA VAL A 48 17.80 -34.07 -21.15
C VAL A 48 16.38 -33.56 -21.38
N ARG A 49 15.92 -32.69 -20.48
CA ARG A 49 14.63 -32.01 -20.63
C ARG A 49 14.84 -30.76 -21.46
N ILE A 50 14.16 -30.69 -22.61
CA ILE A 50 14.10 -29.50 -23.46
C ILE A 50 12.73 -28.85 -23.37
N GLU A 51 12.69 -27.52 -23.43
CA GLU A 51 11.47 -26.73 -23.50
C GLU A 51 11.69 -25.59 -24.51
N GLN A 52 10.66 -25.26 -25.30
CA GLN A 52 10.74 -24.21 -26.32
C GLN A 52 10.62 -22.83 -25.66
N ALA A 53 11.57 -21.94 -25.95
CA ALA A 53 11.53 -20.57 -25.43
C ALA A 53 10.29 -19.84 -25.97
N GLN A 54 9.50 -19.26 -25.06
CA GLN A 54 8.33 -18.45 -25.39
C GLN A 54 8.53 -17.04 -24.84
N THR A 55 8.12 -16.04 -25.61
CA THR A 55 8.09 -14.66 -25.14
C THR A 55 6.81 -14.45 -24.33
N GLY A 56 6.96 -13.90 -23.12
CA GLY A 56 5.85 -13.58 -22.24
C GLY A 56 6.31 -12.62 -21.13
N ASP A 57 5.35 -12.10 -20.38
CA ASP A 57 5.64 -11.14 -19.32
C ASP A 57 6.23 -11.84 -18.10
N LEU A 58 7.42 -11.42 -17.68
CA LEU A 58 8.04 -11.86 -16.45
C LEU A 58 7.75 -10.85 -15.33
N VAL A 59 6.75 -11.15 -14.50
CA VAL A 59 6.39 -10.32 -13.35
C VAL A 59 7.17 -10.76 -12.11
N ARG A 60 7.97 -9.85 -11.56
CA ARG A 60 8.67 -10.07 -10.28
C ARG A 60 7.90 -9.38 -9.16
N THR A 61 7.22 -10.16 -8.33
CA THR A 61 6.53 -9.64 -7.15
C THR A 61 7.52 -9.44 -6.01
N VAL A 62 7.50 -8.27 -5.39
CA VAL A 62 8.26 -7.96 -4.16
C VAL A 62 7.25 -7.71 -3.05
N SER A 63 7.33 -8.47 -1.96
CA SER A 63 6.51 -8.26 -0.78
C SER A 63 7.24 -7.34 0.19
N ALA A 64 6.57 -6.29 0.62
CA ALA A 64 7.05 -5.37 1.65
C ALA A 64 5.96 -5.18 2.72
N PRO A 65 6.33 -5.08 4.00
CA PRO A 65 5.38 -4.75 5.05
C PRO A 65 4.89 -3.31 4.89
N GLY A 66 3.58 -3.11 5.00
CA GLY A 66 2.94 -1.79 5.04
C GLY A 66 1.95 -1.73 6.20
N SER A 67 1.82 -0.55 6.81
CA SER A 67 0.78 -0.29 7.80
C SER A 67 -0.35 0.51 7.17
N ILE A 68 -1.58 0.26 7.61
CA ILE A 68 -2.76 1.00 7.18
C ILE A 68 -3.21 1.86 8.35
N GLU A 69 -3.44 3.14 8.07
CA GLU A 69 -3.91 4.12 9.05
C GLU A 69 -5.22 4.76 8.59
N PRO A 70 -6.06 5.23 9.52
CA PRO A 70 -7.28 5.94 9.17
C PRO A 70 -6.96 7.22 8.40
N ARG A 71 -7.75 7.51 7.37
CA ARG A 71 -7.59 8.74 6.57
C ARG A 71 -7.69 10.03 7.41
N THR A 72 -8.47 9.99 8.49
CA THR A 72 -8.67 11.10 9.40
C THR A 72 -8.69 10.59 10.82
N LEU A 73 -7.79 11.13 11.64
CA LEU A 73 -7.69 10.83 13.06
C LEU A 73 -7.87 12.13 13.84
N VAL A 74 -8.88 12.18 14.70
CA VAL A 74 -9.17 13.38 15.52
C VAL A 74 -9.06 13.00 16.99
N LYS A 75 -8.24 13.76 17.73
CA LYS A 75 -8.16 13.68 19.18
C LYS A 75 -9.07 14.74 19.78
N ILE A 76 -10.12 14.31 20.47
CA ILE A 76 -11.09 15.20 21.11
C ILE A 76 -10.69 15.35 22.58
N SER A 77 -10.57 16.60 23.04
CA SER A 77 -10.30 16.92 24.44
C SER A 77 -11.22 18.04 24.92
N SER A 78 -11.43 18.11 26.23
CA SER A 78 -12.13 19.24 26.83
C SER A 78 -11.23 20.47 26.86
N GLN A 79 -11.80 21.63 26.56
CA GLN A 79 -11.13 22.93 26.74
C GLN A 79 -11.05 23.34 28.22
N VAL A 80 -11.95 22.80 29.05
CA VAL A 80 -12.07 23.15 30.47
C VAL A 80 -11.82 21.93 31.35
N SER A 81 -10.99 22.11 32.37
CA SER A 81 -10.75 21.08 33.38
C SER A 81 -11.91 21.02 34.37
N ALA A 82 -12.67 19.93 34.34
CA ALA A 82 -13.80 19.69 35.22
C ALA A 82 -13.94 18.20 35.52
N LYS A 83 -14.68 17.87 36.58
CA LYS A 83 -14.95 16.47 36.95
C LYS A 83 -15.83 15.80 35.89
N VAL A 84 -15.50 14.58 35.49
CA VAL A 84 -16.33 13.78 34.59
C VAL A 84 -17.54 13.26 35.36
N LEU A 85 -18.74 13.57 34.88
CA LEU A 85 -20.01 13.06 35.41
C LEU A 85 -20.46 11.78 34.72
N ALA A 86 -20.31 11.71 33.39
CA ALA A 86 -20.72 10.55 32.62
C ALA A 86 -19.96 10.44 31.29
N VAL A 87 -19.75 9.18 30.88
CA VAL A 87 -19.27 8.80 29.55
C VAL A 87 -20.30 7.82 28.98
N PRO A 88 -21.20 8.25 28.07
CA PRO A 88 -22.30 7.43 27.58
C PRO A 88 -21.91 6.42 26.50
N PHE A 89 -20.70 6.52 25.93
CA PHE A 89 -20.23 5.65 24.85
C PHE A 89 -19.10 4.74 25.29
N ARG A 90 -18.96 3.60 24.60
CA ARG A 90 -17.86 2.65 24.78
C ARG A 90 -16.95 2.65 23.56
N GLU A 91 -15.77 2.07 23.73
CA GLU A 91 -14.80 1.91 22.64
C GLU A 91 -15.41 1.09 21.50
N GLY A 92 -15.28 1.60 20.27
CA GLY A 92 -15.83 0.99 19.07
C GLY A 92 -17.26 1.42 18.70
N ASP A 93 -17.95 2.17 19.57
CA ASP A 93 -19.28 2.69 19.26
C ASP A 93 -19.21 3.78 18.17
N ALA A 94 -20.18 3.75 17.25
CA ALA A 94 -20.31 4.79 16.23
C ALA A 94 -20.94 6.05 16.84
N VAL A 95 -20.39 7.22 16.50
CA VAL A 95 -20.88 8.53 16.95
C VAL A 95 -21.21 9.41 15.75
N GLN A 96 -22.20 10.28 15.90
CA GLN A 96 -22.60 11.26 14.91
C GLN A 96 -22.20 12.68 15.35
N ALA A 97 -22.21 13.61 14.40
CA ALA A 97 -21.95 15.01 14.69
C ALA A 97 -23.03 15.57 15.63
N GLY A 98 -22.60 16.15 16.74
CA GLY A 98 -23.49 16.72 17.76
C GLY A 98 -23.76 15.79 18.96
N ASP A 99 -23.31 14.54 18.92
CA ASP A 99 -23.49 13.62 20.03
C ASP A 99 -22.65 14.03 21.25
N VAL A 100 -23.22 13.88 22.44
CA VAL A 100 -22.55 14.20 23.70
C VAL A 100 -21.67 13.03 24.12
N ILE A 101 -20.39 13.13 23.81
CA ILE A 101 -19.39 12.07 24.11
C ILE A 101 -18.98 12.08 25.60
N LEU A 102 -19.02 13.25 26.25
CA LEU A 102 -18.56 13.43 27.62
C LEU A 102 -19.42 14.48 28.34
N ARG A 103 -19.89 14.18 29.55
CA ARG A 103 -20.54 15.16 30.43
C ARG A 103 -19.59 15.54 31.56
N LEU A 104 -19.32 16.84 31.66
CA LEU A 104 -18.49 17.44 32.70
C LEU A 104 -19.34 18.18 33.72
N ASP A 105 -18.86 18.27 34.96
CA ASP A 105 -19.53 18.99 36.04
C ASP A 105 -19.48 20.51 35.82
N PRO A 106 -20.63 21.19 35.66
CA PRO A 106 -20.67 22.61 35.37
C PRO A 106 -20.72 23.50 36.62
N GLN A 107 -20.70 22.97 37.85
CA GLN A 107 -21.00 23.75 39.07
C GLN A 107 -20.19 25.04 39.20
N ASN A 108 -18.88 25.00 38.92
CA ASN A 108 -18.03 26.19 38.99
C ASN A 108 -18.41 27.22 37.92
N LEU A 109 -18.67 26.78 36.68
CA LEU A 109 -19.09 27.66 35.58
C LEU A 109 -20.46 28.28 35.84
N VAL A 110 -21.40 27.51 36.41
CA VAL A 110 -22.72 28.01 36.79
C VAL A 110 -22.61 29.06 37.90
N ALA A 111 -21.78 28.83 38.91
CA ALA A 111 -21.54 29.80 39.98
C ALA A 111 -20.92 31.10 39.45
N GLN A 112 -19.97 31.02 38.52
CA GLN A 112 -19.39 32.20 37.86
C GLN A 112 -20.43 32.95 37.03
N LEU A 113 -21.28 32.24 36.29
CA LEU A 113 -22.37 32.84 35.52
C LEU A 113 -23.39 33.54 36.42
N GLU A 114 -23.78 32.91 37.53
CA GLU A 114 -24.68 33.47 38.55
C GLU A 114 -24.10 34.76 39.14
N SER A 115 -22.81 34.74 39.52
CA SER A 115 -22.11 35.93 40.03
C SER A 115 -22.08 37.07 39.01
N ALA A 116 -21.76 36.77 37.75
CA ALA A 116 -21.76 37.76 36.68
C ALA A 116 -23.15 38.36 36.44
N LYS A 117 -24.21 37.52 36.44
CA LYS A 117 -25.60 37.98 36.34
C LYS A 117 -26.02 38.84 37.52
N ALA A 118 -25.58 38.51 38.73
CA ALA A 118 -25.83 39.34 39.91
C ALA A 118 -25.16 40.72 39.77
N GLY A 119 -23.92 40.76 39.25
CA GLY A 119 -23.22 42.00 38.93
C GLY A 119 -24.00 42.88 37.93
N VAL A 120 -24.49 42.28 36.84
CA VAL A 120 -25.34 43.00 35.86
C VAL A 120 -26.58 43.59 36.54
N ARG A 121 -27.31 42.81 37.34
CA ARG A 121 -28.50 43.31 38.06
C ARG A 121 -28.19 44.43 39.04
N SER A 122 -27.05 44.38 39.72
CA SER A 122 -26.65 45.47 40.62
C SER A 122 -26.37 46.77 39.87
N GLU A 123 -25.75 46.68 38.69
CA GLU A 123 -25.47 47.85 37.86
C GLU A 123 -26.74 48.39 37.19
N GLU A 124 -27.68 47.52 36.80
CA GLU A 124 -29.01 47.94 36.34
C GLU A 124 -29.76 48.73 37.42
N ALA A 125 -29.77 48.22 38.67
CA ALA A 125 -30.38 48.92 39.79
C ALA A 125 -29.69 50.27 40.07
N ARG A 126 -28.36 50.32 39.97
CA ARG A 126 -27.58 51.56 40.13
C ARG A 126 -27.89 52.57 39.02
N LEU A 127 -28.04 52.09 37.79
CA LEU A 127 -28.42 52.92 36.65
C LEU A 127 -29.82 53.52 36.87
N ASP A 128 -30.77 52.73 37.33
CA ASP A 128 -32.13 53.21 37.60
C ASP A 128 -32.17 54.20 38.77
N GLY A 129 -31.39 53.97 39.83
CA GLY A 129 -31.18 54.97 40.88
C GLY A 129 -30.60 56.27 40.34
N SER A 130 -29.55 56.19 39.50
CA SER A 130 -28.93 57.37 38.88
C SER A 130 -29.89 58.13 37.97
N LYS A 131 -30.79 57.44 37.26
CA LYS A 131 -31.85 58.06 36.45
C LYS A 131 -32.86 58.80 37.35
N ALA A 132 -33.27 58.20 38.46
CA ALA A 132 -34.18 58.84 39.40
C ALA A 132 -33.55 60.10 40.01
N ASP A 133 -32.27 60.04 40.38
CA ASP A 133 -31.52 61.21 40.87
C ASP A 133 -31.45 62.32 39.84
N LEU A 134 -31.22 61.98 38.56
CA LEU A 134 -31.22 62.94 37.46
C LEU A 134 -32.59 63.62 37.30
N ILE A 135 -33.68 62.86 37.40
CA ILE A 135 -35.05 63.41 37.33
C ILE A 135 -35.28 64.38 38.49
N ASN A 136 -34.92 64.01 39.72
CA ASN A 136 -35.07 64.87 40.89
C ASN A 136 -34.27 66.17 40.75
N ALA A 137 -33.00 66.08 40.34
CA ALA A 137 -32.14 67.25 40.12
C ALA A 137 -32.72 68.19 39.04
N ARG A 138 -33.34 67.63 38.00
CA ARG A 138 -33.99 68.42 36.95
C ARG A 138 -35.24 69.15 37.45
N LEU A 139 -36.09 68.46 38.22
CA LEU A 139 -37.28 69.07 38.83
C LEU A 139 -36.91 70.19 39.80
N GLU A 140 -35.85 70.01 40.59
CA GLU A 140 -35.34 71.02 41.51
C GLU A 140 -34.80 72.24 40.75
N TYR A 141 -34.06 72.02 39.66
CA TYR A 141 -33.59 73.09 38.79
C TYR A 141 -34.75 73.89 38.17
N GLU A 142 -35.78 73.21 37.66
CA GLU A 142 -36.97 73.85 37.08
C GLU A 142 -37.72 74.70 38.13
N ARG A 143 -37.88 74.18 39.36
CA ARG A 143 -38.44 74.96 40.48
C ARG A 143 -37.63 76.20 40.80
N PHE A 144 -36.31 76.08 40.85
CA PHE A 144 -35.44 77.21 41.14
C PHE A 144 -35.56 78.31 40.09
N GLN A 145 -35.63 77.93 38.80
CA GLN A 145 -35.88 78.89 37.73
C GLN A 145 -37.23 79.61 37.89
N GLN A 146 -38.30 78.87 38.21
CA GLN A 146 -39.61 79.48 38.45
C GLN A 146 -39.59 80.48 39.60
N LEU A 147 -38.92 80.16 40.72
CA LEU A 147 -38.82 81.08 41.86
C LEU A 147 -38.06 82.38 41.49
N VAL A 148 -36.98 82.25 40.72
CA VAL A 148 -36.21 83.41 40.22
C VAL A 148 -37.06 84.28 39.28
N GLU A 149 -37.85 83.68 38.38
CA GLU A 149 -38.74 84.43 37.48
C GLU A 149 -39.91 85.12 38.23
N THR A 150 -40.44 84.49 39.26
CA THR A 150 -41.59 85.03 40.03
C THR A 150 -41.16 86.14 41.02
N GLY A 151 -39.86 86.25 41.31
CA GLY A 151 -39.28 87.32 42.14
C GLY A 151 -39.44 87.13 43.66
N ASP A 152 -39.83 85.93 44.10
CA ASP A 152 -40.09 85.57 45.52
C ASP A 152 -38.85 85.03 46.26
N ALA A 153 -37.64 85.41 45.82
CA ALA A 153 -36.35 84.95 46.39
C ALA A 153 -35.69 85.99 47.30
#